data_AF-A0A6N1VE69-F1
#
_entry.id   AF-A0A6N1VE69-F1
#
_cell.length_a   1.000
_cell.length_b   1.000
_cell.length_c   1.000
_cell.angle_alpha   90.00
_cell.angle_beta   90.00
_cell.angle_gamma   90.00
#
_symmetry.space_group_name_H-M   'P 1'
#
loop_
_entity.id
_entity.type
_entity.pdbx_description
1 polymer ?
#
loop_
_entity_poly.entity_id
_entity_poly.type
_entity_poly.pdbx_seq_one_letter_code
_entity_poly.pdbx_strand_id
1 'polypeptide(L)'
;MWFSRFLAELLETLNPAIAAVLVGAGSYLGYRMAWLGGENLTFGAGMGLVGGVVAAALVCGLIANLSLIEQHLALIADDIEEMRARDAGELDGKR
;
A
#
# COMPACT_ATOMS: atom_id res chain seq x y z
N MET A 1 -9.81 -17.28 2.17
CA MET A 1 -10.71 -16.36 1.42
C MET A 1 -11.08 -15.10 2.20
N TRP A 2 -11.24 -15.13 3.53
CA TRP A 2 -11.59 -13.96 4.34
C TRP A 2 -10.53 -12.83 4.28
N PHE A 3 -9.25 -13.20 4.24
CA PHE A 3 -8.12 -12.25 4.19
C PHE A 3 -8.09 -11.42 2.90
N SER A 4 -8.32 -12.05 1.74
CA SER A 4 -8.39 -11.36 0.45
C SER A 4 -9.56 -10.38 0.36
N ARG A 5 -10.70 -10.71 1.01
CA ARG A 5 -11.87 -9.83 1.04
C ARG A 5 -11.64 -8.61 1.94
N PHE A 6 -11.01 -8.82 3.09
CA PHE A 6 -10.64 -7.74 4.01
C PHE A 6 -9.61 -6.78 3.40
N LEU A 7 -8.56 -7.29 2.74
CA LEU A 7 -7.60 -6.43 2.05
C LEU A 7 -8.23 -5.68 0.88
N ALA A 8 -9.11 -6.32 0.10
CA ALA A 8 -9.78 -5.65 -1.01
C ALA A 8 -10.63 -4.47 -0.52
N GLU A 9 -11.37 -4.67 0.56
CA GLU A 9 -12.25 -3.65 1.14
C GLU A 9 -11.46 -2.53 1.84
N LEU A 10 -10.34 -2.88 2.51
CA LEU A 10 -9.40 -1.88 3.03
C LEU A 10 -8.72 -1.09 1.92
N LEU A 11 -8.24 -1.72 0.84
CA LEU A 11 -7.64 -1.01 -0.28
C LEU A 11 -8.66 -0.12 -0.99
N GLU A 12 -9.88 -0.60 -1.20
CA GLU A 12 -10.95 0.18 -1.84
C GLU A 12 -11.23 1.50 -1.10
N THR A 13 -11.09 1.49 0.22
CA THR A 13 -11.37 2.66 1.05
C THR A 13 -10.11 3.52 1.30
N LEU A 14 -8.98 2.90 1.61
CA LEU A 14 -7.72 3.60 1.90
C LEU A 14 -7.07 4.19 0.66
N ASN A 15 -7.17 3.52 -0.50
CA ASN A 15 -6.50 3.97 -1.72
C ASN A 15 -6.95 5.37 -2.17
N PRO A 16 -8.26 5.66 -2.33
CA PRO A 16 -8.71 7.01 -2.67
C PRO A 16 -8.48 8.00 -1.52
N ALA A 17 -8.55 7.58 -0.26
CA ALA A 17 -8.32 8.45 0.89
C ALA A 17 -6.85 8.93 0.95
N ILE A 18 -5.89 8.01 0.83
CA ILE A 18 -4.46 8.33 0.80
C ILE A 18 -4.13 9.18 -0.43
N ALA A 19 -4.69 8.84 -1.60
CA ALA A 19 -4.52 9.63 -2.81
C ALA A 19 -5.04 11.07 -2.61
N ALA A 20 -6.24 11.25 -2.05
CA ALA A 20 -6.80 12.57 -1.79
C ALA A 20 -5.94 13.37 -0.80
N VAL A 21 -5.42 12.74 0.25
CA VAL A 21 -4.52 13.37 1.22
C VAL A 21 -3.20 13.80 0.56
N LEU A 22 -2.57 12.92 -0.24
CA LEU A 22 -1.30 13.23 -0.90
C LEU A 22 -1.44 14.31 -1.96
N VAL A 23 -2.51 14.26 -2.76
CA VAL A 23 -2.81 15.29 -3.76
C VAL A 23 -3.12 16.62 -3.09
N GLY A 24 -3.94 16.62 -2.03
CA GLY A 24 -4.26 17.82 -1.26
C GLY A 24 -3.03 18.42 -0.58
N ALA A 25 -2.21 17.59 0.07
CA ALA A 25 -0.97 18.01 0.71
C ALA A 25 0.05 18.54 -0.31
N GLY A 26 0.21 17.87 -1.45
CA GLY A 26 1.07 18.32 -2.55
C GLY A 26 0.64 19.68 -3.09
N SER A 27 -0.66 19.84 -3.37
CA SER A 27 -1.23 21.11 -3.84
C SER A 27 -1.02 22.24 -2.81
N TYR A 28 -1.26 21.97 -1.53
CA TYR A 28 -1.08 22.93 -0.44
C TYR A 28 0.38 23.32 -0.25
N LEU A 29 1.30 22.35 -0.27
CA LEU A 29 2.74 22.61 -0.17
C LEU A 29 3.23 23.44 -1.36
N GLY A 30 2.79 23.10 -2.58
CA GLY A 30 3.11 23.87 -3.78
C GLY A 30 2.62 25.32 -3.71
N TYR A 31 1.39 25.52 -3.24
CA TYR A 31 0.84 26.86 -2.97
C TYR A 31 1.67 27.63 -1.93
N ARG A 32 2.00 26.98 -0.80
CA ARG A 32 2.76 27.61 0.29
C ARG A 32 4.17 28.01 -0.14
N MET A 33 4.83 27.18 -0.95
CA MET A 33 6.16 27.46 -1.48
C MET A 33 6.14 28.64 -2.45
N ALA A 34 5.17 28.69 -3.36
CA ALA A 34 5.02 29.83 -4.27
C ALA A 34 4.68 31.13 -3.52
N TRP A 35 3.89 31.06 -2.45
CA TRP A 35 3.59 32.21 -1.60
C TRP A 35 4.84 32.76 -0.91
N LEU A 36 5.70 31.89 -0.39
CA LEU A 36 6.97 32.27 0.23
C LEU A 36 7.98 32.83 -0.79
N GLY A 37 7.96 32.32 -2.02
CA GLY A 37 8.83 32.77 -3.11
C GLY A 37 8.37 34.06 -3.79
N GLY A 38 7.15 34.55 -3.50
CA GLY A 38 6.54 35.66 -4.23
C GLY A 38 6.24 35.32 -5.70
N GLU A 39 6.11 34.03 -6.01
CA GLU A 39 5.89 33.51 -7.35
C GLU A 39 4.39 33.36 -7.65
N ASN A 40 4.06 32.94 -8.88
CA ASN A 40 2.67 32.73 -9.28
C ASN A 40 2.04 31.56 -8.51
N LEU A 41 1.06 31.88 -7.65
CA LEU A 41 0.38 30.95 -6.75
C LEU A 41 -0.32 29.79 -7.50
N THR A 42 -0.94 30.06 -8.65
CA THR A 42 -1.62 29.03 -9.45
C THR A 42 -0.62 28.06 -10.07
N PHE A 43 0.55 28.54 -10.46
CA PHE A 43 1.62 27.69 -10.98
C PHE A 43 2.19 26.78 -9.87
N GLY A 44 2.46 27.34 -8.69
CA GLY A 44 2.93 26.57 -7.54
C GLY A 44 1.94 25.50 -7.08
N ALA A 45 0.67 25.86 -6.95
CA ALA A 45 -0.39 24.91 -6.61
C ALA A 45 -0.57 23.82 -7.69
N GLY A 46 -0.49 24.19 -8.98
CA GLY A 46 -0.57 23.25 -10.09
C GLY A 46 0.60 22.26 -10.12
N MET A 47 1.82 22.73 -9.94
CA MET A 47 3.01 21.87 -9.82
C MET A 47 2.95 20.97 -8.59
N GLY A 48 2.46 21.51 -7.46
CA GLY A 48 2.22 20.74 -6.24
C GLY A 48 1.16 19.64 -6.42
N LEU A 49 0.10 19.92 -7.20
CA LEU A 49 -0.91 18.93 -7.55
C LEU A 49 -0.32 17.81 -8.40
N VAL A 50 0.46 18.13 -9.44
CA VAL A 50 1.13 17.13 -10.28
C VAL A 50 2.08 16.28 -9.44
N GLY A 51 2.91 16.91 -8.60
CA GLY A 51 3.81 16.20 -7.69
C GLY A 51 3.04 15.30 -6.70
N GLY A 52 1.92 15.79 -6.16
CA GLY A 52 1.03 15.03 -5.29
C GLY A 52 0.40 13.82 -5.98
N VAL A 53 -0.01 13.95 -7.25
CA VAL A 53 -0.54 12.84 -8.06
C VAL A 53 0.53 11.77 -8.32
N VAL A 54 1.75 12.19 -8.66
CA VAL A 54 2.88 11.25 -8.87
C VAL A 54 3.21 10.51 -7.56
N ALA A 55 3.30 11.23 -6.45
CA ALA A 55 3.54 10.64 -5.14
C ALA A 55 2.42 9.66 -4.74
N ALA A 56 1.16 10.03 -4.97
CA ALA A 56 0.02 9.15 -4.75
C ALA A 56 0.13 7.87 -5.57
N ALA A 57 0.40 7.96 -6.88
CA ALA A 57 0.55 6.79 -7.74
C ALA A 57 1.64 5.82 -7.24
N LEU A 58 2.78 6.36 -6.78
CA LEU A 58 3.88 5.54 -6.24
C LEU A 58 3.49 4.85 -4.93
N VAL A 59 2.88 5.57 -3.98
CA VAL A 59 2.47 5.02 -2.69
C VAL A 59 1.38 3.96 -2.87
N CYS A 60 0.35 4.27 -3.67
CA CYS A 60 -0.74 3.35 -3.98
C CYS A 60 -0.23 2.08 -4.69
N GLY A 61 0.69 2.23 -5.65
CA GLY A 61 1.33 1.09 -6.32
C GLY A 61 2.20 0.24 -5.39
N LEU A 62 2.93 0.87 -4.47
CA LEU A 62 3.75 0.17 -3.49
C LEU A 62 2.90 -0.66 -2.51
N ILE A 63 1.80 -0.10 -2.01
CA ILE A 63 0.87 -0.80 -1.12
C ILE A 63 0.29 -2.04 -1.83
N ALA A 64 -0.12 -1.91 -3.09
CA ALA A 64 -0.59 -3.05 -3.88
C ALA A 64 0.50 -4.14 -4.05
N ASN A 65 1.76 -3.73 -4.25
CA ASN A 65 2.87 -4.66 -4.38
C ASN A 65 3.19 -5.41 -3.07
N LEU A 66 3.16 -4.72 -1.93
CA LEU A 66 3.36 -5.34 -0.61
C LEU A 66 2.23 -6.33 -0.27
N SER A 67 0.99 -5.97 -0.59
CA SER A 67 -0.16 -6.87 -0.44
C SER A 67 0.02 -8.19 -1.19
N LEU A 68 0.63 -8.16 -2.39
CA LEU A 68 0.94 -9.36 -3.16
C LEU A 68 1.96 -10.26 -2.46
N ILE A 69 2.97 -9.65 -1.83
CA ILE A 69 4.06 -10.36 -1.14
C ILE A 69 3.55 -11.05 0.13
N GLU A 70 2.70 -10.39 0.92
CA GLU A 70 2.12 -10.97 2.14
C GLU A 70 1.32 -12.25 1.84
N GLN A 71 0.62 -12.27 0.71
CA GLN A 71 -0.15 -13.42 0.27
C GLN A 71 0.73 -14.63 -0.04
N HIS A 72 1.89 -14.39 -0.66
CA HIS A 72 2.88 -15.43 -0.93
C HIS A 72 3.53 -15.97 0.37
N LEU A 73 3.86 -15.09 1.33
CA LEU A 73 4.44 -15.53 2.60
C LEU A 73 3.45 -16.37 3.42
N ALA A 74 2.18 -15.96 3.45
CA ALA A 74 1.15 -16.71 4.15
C ALA A 74 1.00 -18.14 3.61
N LEU A 75 1.07 -18.31 2.28
CA LEU A 75 0.95 -19.60 1.64
C LEU A 75 2.16 -20.52 1.92
N ILE A 76 3.38 -19.96 1.91
CA ILE A 76 4.60 -20.72 2.21
C ILE A 76 4.63 -21.17 3.68
N ALA A 77 4.15 -20.33 4.60
CA ALA A 77 4.09 -20.67 6.01
C ALA A 77 3.14 -21.85 6.28
N ASP A 78 1.99 -21.88 5.60
CA ASP A 78 0.99 -22.95 5.71
C ASP A 78 1.55 -24.30 5.22
N ASP A 79 2.23 -24.31 4.07
CA ASP A 79 2.89 -25.51 3.50
C ASP A 79 3.96 -26.11 4.44
N ILE A 80 4.70 -25.25 5.15
CA ILE A 80 5.74 -25.68 6.11
C ILE A 80 5.11 -26.33 7.35
N GLU A 81 3.96 -25.81 7.81
CA GLU A 81 3.25 -26.33 8.97
C GLU A 81 2.59 -27.69 8.65
N GLU A 82 2.05 -27.85 7.45
CA GLU A 82 1.50 -29.13 6.98
C GLU A 82 2.58 -30.21 6.84
N MET A 83 3.75 -29.87 6.28
CA MET A 83 4.87 -30.82 6.20
C MET A 83 5.39 -31.25 7.57
N ARG A 84 5.46 -30.33 8.55
CA ARG A 84 5.80 -30.70 9.93
C ARG A 84 4.76 -31.61 10.57
N ALA A 85 3.47 -31.35 10.35
CA ALA A 85 2.41 -32.17 10.89
C ALA A 85 2.46 -33.60 10.33
N ARG A 86 2.75 -33.75 9.03
CA ARG A 86 3.00 -35.06 8.40
C ARG A 86 4.22 -35.76 8.99
N ASP A 87 5.37 -35.08 9.10
CA ASP A 87 6.60 -35.67 9.66
C ASP A 87 6.38 -36.14 11.11
N ALA A 88 5.66 -35.37 11.92
CA ALA A 88 5.31 -35.74 13.30
C ALA A 88 4.36 -36.97 13.36
N GLY A 89 3.40 -37.06 12.44
CA GLY A 89 2.50 -38.21 12.34
C GLY A 89 3.18 -39.49 11.82
N GLU A 90 4.16 -39.35 10.92
CA GLU A 90 4.96 -40.48 10.39
C GLU A 90 5.93 -41.04 11.45
N LEU A 91 6.31 -40.23 12.44
CA LEU A 91 7.12 -40.65 13.59
C LEU A 91 6.30 -41.35 14.70
N ASP A 92 5.02 -41.02 14.87
CA ASP A 92 4.13 -41.63 15.87
C ASP A 92 3.61 -43.01 15.40
N GLY A 93 3.30 -43.16 14.11
CA GLY A 93 2.82 -44.44 13.53
C GLY A 93 3.88 -45.54 13.39
N LYS A 94 5.15 -45.25 13.69
CA LYS A 94 6.26 -46.23 13.68
C LYS A 94 6.58 -46.81 15.07
N ARG A 95 5.76 -46.53 16.09
CA ARG A 95 5.96 -47.00 17.46
C ARG A 95 5.10 -48.21 17.82
#